data_AF-A0A2N2HS60-F1
#
_entry.id   AF-A0A2N2HS60-F1
#
_cell.length_a   1.000
_cell.length_b   1.000
_cell.length_c   1.000
_cell.angle_alpha   90.00
_cell.angle_beta   90.00
_cell.angle_gamma   90.00
#
_symmetry.space_group_name_H-M   'P 1'
#
loop_
_entity.id
_entity.type
_entity.pdbx_description
1 polymer ?
#
loop_
_entity_poly.entity_id
_entity_poly.type
_entity_poly.pdbx_seq_one_letter_code
_entity_poly.pdbx_strand_id
1 'polypeptide(L)'
;MEERFIRSLANQILAIDAIRSLSPYTEAFREWHAATDRLLTAAWGENGRPVEDFRAILYTPLFLSCRCGETAFDEAFREGLSEAEKLLRGLTEGEIPVDKAG
;
A
#
# COMPACT_ATOMS: atom_id res chain seq x y z
N MET A 1 3.75 20.34 -0.16
CA MET A 1 4.06 19.14 0.64
C MET A 1 5.52 19.20 1.04
N GLU A 2 5.88 18.90 2.29
CA GLU A 2 7.25 19.10 2.80
C GLU A 2 8.27 18.16 2.13
N GLU A 3 9.46 18.65 1.78
CA GLU A 3 10.50 17.87 1.07
C GLU A 3 10.90 16.58 1.82
N ARG A 4 10.90 16.63 3.16
CA ARG A 4 11.13 15.47 4.02
C ARG A 4 10.08 14.39 3.85
N PHE A 5 8.83 14.78 3.65
CA PHE A 5 7.71 13.86 3.47
C PHE A 5 7.80 13.13 2.13
N ILE A 6 8.08 13.88 1.05
CA ILE A 6 8.31 13.32 -0.29
C ILE A 6 9.44 12.29 -0.26
N ARG A 7 10.55 12.61 0.44
CA ARG A 7 11.65 11.67 0.63
C ARG A 7 11.24 10.41 1.41
N SER A 8 10.42 10.56 2.44
CA SER A 8 9.89 9.42 3.21
C SER A 8 8.98 8.53 2.36
N LEU A 9 8.12 9.10 1.51
CA LEU A 9 7.31 8.35 0.55
C LEU A 9 8.18 7.59 -0.45
N ALA A 10 9.20 8.24 -1.01
CA ALA A 10 10.14 7.60 -1.92
C ALA A 10 10.84 6.40 -1.27
N ASN A 11 11.19 6.49 0.02
CA ASN A 11 11.76 5.35 0.76
C ASN A 11 10.75 4.21 0.93
N GLN A 12 9.46 4.50 1.18
CA GLN A 12 8.43 3.45 1.25
C GLN A 12 8.21 2.77 -0.11
N ILE A 13 8.27 3.53 -1.21
CA ILE A 13 8.21 2.99 -2.57
C ILE A 13 9.38 2.04 -2.83
N LEU A 14 10.61 2.44 -2.49
CA LEU A 14 11.78 1.59 -2.65
C LEU A 14 11.72 0.33 -1.78
N ALA A 15 11.12 0.40 -0.60
CA ALA A 15 10.96 -0.74 0.30
C ALA A 15 10.00 -1.80 -0.27
N ILE A 16 9.08 -1.44 -1.16
CA ILE A 16 8.15 -2.39 -1.81
C ILE A 16 8.92 -3.48 -2.55
N ASP A 17 10.02 -3.14 -3.24
CA ASP A 17 10.81 -4.12 -3.98
C ASP A 17 11.47 -5.16 -3.07
N ALA A 18 11.85 -4.78 -1.85
CA ALA A 18 12.43 -5.70 -0.87
C ALA A 18 11.39 -6.68 -0.29
N ILE A 19 10.10 -6.29 -0.25
CA ILE A 19 9.01 -7.12 0.28
C ILE A 19 8.20 -7.84 -0.80
N ARG A 20 8.40 -7.52 -2.08
CA ARG A 20 7.62 -8.08 -3.21
C ARG A 20 7.76 -9.60 -3.38
N SER A 21 8.90 -10.15 -2.97
CA SER A 21 9.15 -11.60 -2.98
C SER A 21 8.76 -12.31 -1.68
N LEU A 22 8.20 -11.59 -0.71
CA LEU A 22 7.76 -12.12 0.57
C LEU A 22 6.28 -12.52 0.51
N SER A 23 5.68 -12.70 1.69
CA SER A 23 4.26 -12.97 1.86
C SER A 23 3.60 -11.90 2.75
N PRO A 24 2.27 -11.73 2.68
CA PRO A 24 1.54 -10.79 3.53
C PRO A 24 1.59 -11.14 5.02
N TYR A 25 2.12 -12.31 5.37
CA TYR A 25 2.25 -12.77 6.76
C TYR A 25 3.62 -12.47 7.36
N THR A 26 4.56 -11.96 6.57
CA THR A 26 5.90 -11.62 7.05
C THR A 26 5.89 -10.36 7.92
N GLU A 27 6.79 -10.33 8.91
CA GLU A 27 6.95 -9.14 9.77
C GLU A 27 7.40 -7.92 8.95
N ALA A 28 8.27 -8.11 7.96
CA ALA A 28 8.73 -7.05 7.08
C ALA A 28 7.59 -6.33 6.35
N PHE A 29 6.59 -7.08 5.85
CA PHE A 29 5.39 -6.47 5.25
C PHE A 29 4.57 -5.70 6.29
N ARG A 30 4.35 -6.28 7.48
CA ARG A 30 3.57 -5.63 8.56
C ARG A 30 4.20 -4.32 9.00
N GLU A 31 5.52 -4.32 9.18
CA GLU A 31 6.29 -3.12 9.54
C GLU A 31 6.20 -2.05 8.46
N TRP A 32 6.40 -2.42 7.19
CA TRP A 32 6.26 -1.51 6.05
C TRP A 32 4.84 -0.93 5.96
N HIS A 33 3.81 -1.76 6.09
CA HIS A 33 2.42 -1.34 6.01
C HIS A 33 2.08 -0.36 7.14
N ALA A 34 2.47 -0.67 8.38
CA ALA A 34 2.24 0.20 9.52
C ALA A 34 3.04 1.52 9.45
N ALA A 35 4.28 1.47 8.96
CA ALA A 35 5.10 2.67 8.77
C ALA A 35 4.52 3.58 7.68
N THR A 36 4.05 3.00 6.58
CA THR A 36 3.39 3.73 5.49
C THR A 36 2.08 4.35 5.96
N ASP A 37 1.23 3.60 6.67
CA ASP A 37 -0.02 4.12 7.24
C ASP A 37 0.22 5.34 8.14
N ARG A 38 1.15 5.24 9.10
CA ARG A 38 1.51 6.35 10.00
C ARG A 38 2.02 7.57 9.24
N LEU A 39 2.81 7.35 8.18
CA LEU A 39 3.33 8.42 7.35
C LEU A 39 2.17 9.16 6.65
N LEU A 40 1.24 8.43 6.04
CA LEU A 40 0.07 9.01 5.39
C LEU A 40 -0.84 9.73 6.40
N THR A 41 -1.11 9.12 7.55
CA THR A 41 -1.90 9.72 8.64
C THR A 41 -1.30 11.01 9.17
N ALA A 42 0.03 11.09 9.28
CA ALA A 42 0.69 12.32 9.71
C ALA A 42 0.53 13.48 8.72
N ALA A 43 0.37 13.19 7.43
CA ALA A 43 0.24 14.20 6.39
C ALA A 43 -1.21 14.60 6.08
N TRP A 44 -2.15 13.65 6.10
CA TRP A 44 -3.55 13.89 5.73
C TRP A 44 -4.57 13.71 6.86
N GLY A 45 -4.13 13.27 8.04
CA GLY A 45 -5.00 12.92 9.15
C GLY A 45 -5.61 11.53 9.03
N GLU A 46 -6.19 11.04 10.13
CA GLU A 46 -6.73 9.67 10.25
C GLU A 46 -7.81 9.32 9.22
N ASN A 47 -8.63 10.31 8.86
CA ASN A 47 -9.71 10.20 7.87
C ASN A 47 -9.32 10.88 6.53
N GLY A 48 -8.02 11.04 6.30
CA GLY A 48 -7.51 11.60 5.07
C GLY A 48 -7.73 10.63 3.91
N ARG A 49 -8.18 11.12 2.76
CA ARG A 49 -8.48 10.25 1.62
C ARG A 49 -7.33 9.29 1.22
N PRO A 50 -6.06 9.74 1.17
CA PRO A 50 -4.93 8.83 0.89
C PRO A 50 -4.75 7.71 1.93
N VAL A 51 -5.12 7.96 3.19
CA VAL A 51 -5.08 6.95 4.26
C VAL A 51 -6.16 5.91 4.04
N GLU A 52 -7.38 6.35 3.72
CA GLU A 52 -8.51 5.45 3.43
C GLU A 52 -8.22 4.58 2.21
N ASP A 53 -7.75 5.18 1.12
CA ASP A 53 -7.42 4.44 -0.11
C ASP A 53 -6.28 3.44 0.14
N PHE A 54 -5.26 3.79 0.92
CA PHE A 54 -4.18 2.87 1.27
C PHE A 54 -4.68 1.68 2.11
N ARG A 55 -5.52 1.94 3.12
CA ARG A 55 -6.09 0.90 4.00
C ARG A 55 -7.08 -0.01 3.28
N ALA A 56 -7.68 0.46 2.19
CA ALA A 56 -8.61 -0.30 1.38
C ALA A 56 -7.92 -1.30 0.43
N ILE A 57 -6.59 -1.21 0.26
CA ILE A 57 -5.83 -2.11 -0.60
C ILE A 57 -5.86 -3.52 -0.01
N LEU A 58 -6.18 -4.49 -0.88
CA LEU A 58 -6.26 -5.89 -0.52
C LEU A 58 -4.95 -6.59 -0.88
N TYR A 59 -4.30 -7.14 0.13
CA TYR A 59 -3.05 -7.90 0.00
C TYR A 59 -3.27 -9.42 0.05
N THR A 60 -4.54 -9.84 0.15
CA THR A 60 -4.97 -11.23 0.20
C THR A 60 -6.27 -11.39 -0.60
N PRO A 61 -6.56 -12.57 -1.18
CA PRO A 61 -7.79 -12.79 -1.93
C PRO A 61 -9.06 -12.52 -1.10
N LEU A 62 -10.06 -11.85 -1.68
CA LEU A 62 -11.36 -11.57 -1.05
C LEU A 62 -12.18 -12.82 -0.74
N PHE A 63 -12.00 -13.87 -1.55
CA PHE A 63 -12.74 -15.12 -1.41
C PHE A 63 -11.75 -16.25 -1.14
N LEU A 64 -11.74 -16.72 0.10
CA LEU A 64 -11.06 -17.94 0.49
C LEU A 64 -11.93 -19.13 0.07
N SER A 65 -11.81 -19.57 -1.17
CA SER A 65 -12.34 -20.88 -1.56
C SER A 65 -11.29 -21.95 -1.29
N CYS A 66 -11.70 -23.19 -0.96
CA CYS A 66 -10.78 -24.32 -0.82
C CYS A 66 -9.98 -24.64 -2.12
N ARG A 67 -10.26 -23.93 -3.23
CA ARG A 67 -9.55 -24.01 -4.51
C ARG A 67 -8.58 -22.84 -4.75
N CYS A 68 -8.52 -21.87 -3.85
CA CYS A 68 -7.50 -20.83 -3.88
C CYS A 68 -6.17 -21.45 -3.47
N GLY A 69 -5.39 -21.88 -4.46
CA GLY A 69 -4.02 -22.33 -4.24
C GLY A 69 -3.13 -21.18 -3.76
N GLU A 70 -1.93 -21.53 -3.30
CA GLU A 70 -0.90 -20.57 -2.84
C GLU A 70 -0.61 -19.48 -3.89
N THR A 71 -0.73 -19.80 -5.18
CA THR A 71 -0.58 -18.85 -6.29
C THR A 71 -1.57 -17.68 -6.24
N ALA A 72 -2.81 -17.90 -5.78
CA ALA A 72 -3.80 -16.83 -5.68
C ALA A 72 -3.44 -15.83 -4.55
N PHE A 73 -2.81 -16.32 -3.48
CA PHE A 73 -2.32 -15.45 -2.40
C PHE A 73 -1.11 -14.63 -2.86
N ASP A 74 -0.15 -15.27 -3.54
CA ASP A 74 1.01 -14.58 -4.08
C ASP A 74 0.62 -13.52 -5.12
N GLU A 75 -0.36 -13.81 -5.96
CA GLU A 75 -0.90 -12.87 -6.95
C GLU A 75 -1.57 -11.68 -6.27
N ALA A 76 -2.54 -11.91 -5.37
CA ALA A 76 -3.21 -10.85 -4.64
C ALA A 76 -2.23 -9.99 -3.82
N PHE A 77 -1.20 -10.60 -3.24
CA PHE A 77 -0.17 -9.88 -2.52
C PHE A 77 0.64 -8.94 -3.43
N ARG A 78 1.08 -9.43 -4.60
CA ARG A 78 1.82 -8.62 -5.57
C ARG A 78 0.96 -7.54 -6.19
N GLU A 79 -0.32 -7.82 -6.43
CA GLU A 79 -1.29 -6.84 -6.90
C GLU A 79 -1.49 -5.73 -5.87
N GLY A 80 -1.74 -6.07 -4.61
CA GLY A 80 -1.86 -5.10 -3.52
C GLY A 80 -0.61 -4.21 -3.38
N LEU A 81 0.59 -4.79 -3.46
CA LEU A 81 1.83 -4.01 -3.46
C LEU A 81 1.97 -3.09 -4.68
N SER A 82 1.50 -3.52 -5.85
CA SER A 82 1.47 -2.70 -7.07
C SER A 82 0.48 -1.54 -6.96
N GLU A 83 -0.69 -1.77 -6.38
CA GLU A 83 -1.66 -0.70 -6.10
C GLU A 83 -1.13 0.31 -5.10
N ALA A 84 -0.50 -0.17 -4.02
CA ALA A 84 0.15 0.70 -3.04
C ALA A 84 1.25 1.54 -3.68
N GLU A 85 2.11 0.93 -4.50
CA GLU A 85 3.16 1.66 -5.21
C GLU A 85 2.58 2.78 -6.09
N LYS A 86 1.53 2.48 -6.88
CA LYS A 86 0.86 3.48 -7.73
C LYS A 86 0.29 4.62 -6.91
N LEU A 87 -0.39 4.31 -5.80
CA LEU A 87 -0.93 5.32 -4.89
C LEU A 87 0.18 6.23 -4.37
N LEU A 88 1.25 5.66 -3.80
CA LEU A 88 2.35 6.44 -3.22
C LEU A 88 3.08 7.30 -4.27
N ARG A 89 3.24 6.79 -5.50
CA ARG A 89 3.82 7.55 -6.62
C ARG A 89 2.94 8.74 -7.01
N GLY A 90 1.63 8.52 -7.15
CA GLY A 90 0.68 9.60 -7.44
C GLY A 90 0.75 10.73 -6.40
N LEU A 91 0.81 10.38 -5.10
CA LEU A 91 0.97 11.35 -4.03
C LEU A 91 2.28 12.14 -4.11
N THR A 92 3.35 11.51 -4.60
CA THR A 92 4.67 12.15 -4.80
C THR A 92 4.63 13.16 -5.97
N GLU A 93 3.80 12.88 -6.98
CA GLU A 93 3.57 13.72 -8.15
C GLU A 93 2.49 14.80 -7.93
N GLY A 94 1.86 14.80 -6.74
CA GLY A 94 0.82 15.75 -6.35
C GLY A 94 -0.60 15.34 -6.75
N GLU A 95 -0.78 14.12 -7.26
CA GLU A 95 -2.09 13.54 -7.51
C GLU A 95 -2.72 13.13 -6.17
N ILE A 96 -3.89 13.70 -5.88
CA ILE A 96 -4.74 13.22 -4.79
C ILE A 96 -5.77 12.28 -5.41
N PRO A 97 -5.92 11.04 -4.90
CA PRO A 97 -6.91 10.11 -5.43
C PRO A 97 -8.29 10.76 -5.48
N VAL A 98 -8.92 10.71 -6.66
CA VAL A 98 -10.28 11.18 -6.90
C VAL A 98 -11.22 9.99 -6.73
N ASP A 99 -12.39 10.22 -6.12
CA ASP A 99 -13.39 9.17 -5.91
C ASP A 99 -13.62 8.35 -7.17
N LYS A 100 -13.44 7.03 -7.09
CA LYS A 100 -14.08 6.12 -8.04
C LYS A 100 -15.57 6.17 -7.74
N ALA A 101 -16.33 6.92 -8.53
CA ALA A 101 -17.79 6.85 -8.51
C ALA A 101 -18.19 5.37 -8.65
N GLY A 102 -18.88 4.88 -7.62
CA GLY A 102 -19.44 3.52 -7.58
C GLY A 102 -20.57 3.31 -8.57
#